data_AF-A0A382ED40-F1
#
_entry.id   AF-A0A382ED40-F1
#
_cell.length_a   1.000
_cell.length_b   1.000
_cell.length_c   1.000
_cell.angle_alpha   90.00
_cell.angle_beta   90.00
_cell.angle_gamma   90.00
#
_symmetry.space_group_name_H-M   'P 1'
#
loop_
_entity.id
_entity.type
_entity.pdbx_description
1 polymer ?
#
loop_
_entity_poly.entity_id
_entity_poly.type
_entity_poly.pdbx_seq_one_letter_code
_entity_poly.pdbx_strand_id
1 'polypeptide(L)'
;MLVMNLKPSHNWGHNMAFGEEYYQNAVQLLRDIRDDAEILAEVATKATDALRTSRTVYANITTGHMPTYELINDREGNPAFFEFTGADSCTPEQFAAMREGDVLLTNSVNESVRAARDVGIYVVVFTTCYVNNRNTPQGKVNPNVNDWMPEDVASRVIDSHIPWHQGLVFAPEIPEMTICPGSSNGSCAIHWMITAEVAHALATEKTPDGNIGRRYVDILLERIADVHSRDLTDLNTTAVKIAERIIDGGHYIVRSRNLGVESEAST
;
A
#
# COMPACT_ATOMS: atom_id res chain seq x y z
N MET A 1 1.47 15.55 -26.02
CA MET A 1 2.60 14.59 -25.92
C MET A 1 3.88 15.38 -26.13
N LEU A 2 4.52 15.81 -25.03
CA LEU A 2 5.78 16.56 -25.06
C LEU A 2 6.92 15.54 -25.12
N VAL A 3 7.62 15.49 -26.26
CA VAL A 3 8.81 14.65 -26.41
C VAL A 3 9.93 15.32 -25.62
N MET A 4 10.20 14.84 -24.40
CA MET A 4 11.42 15.22 -23.70
C MET A 4 12.62 14.71 -24.50
N ASN A 5 13.50 15.62 -24.92
CA ASN A 5 14.79 15.26 -25.49
C ASN A 5 15.68 14.70 -24.37
N LEU A 6 15.57 13.40 -24.12
CA LEU A 6 16.47 12.66 -23.23
C LEU A 6 17.90 12.80 -23.77
N LYS A 7 18.84 13.28 -22.94
CA LYS A 7 20.26 13.27 -23.30
C LYS A 7 20.71 11.80 -23.44
N PRO A 8 21.29 11.38 -24.57
CA PRO A 8 21.72 9.99 -24.77
C PRO A 8 22.72 9.47 -23.73
N SER A 9 23.45 10.37 -23.05
CA SER A 9 24.38 10.02 -21.97
C SER A 9 23.69 9.68 -20.65
N HIS A 10 22.41 10.01 -20.48
CA HIS A 10 21.63 9.85 -19.24
C HIS A 10 20.44 8.91 -19.41
N ASN A 11 20.44 8.13 -20.49
CA ASN A 11 19.36 7.18 -20.75
C ASN A 11 19.82 5.74 -20.53
N TRP A 12 21.12 5.42 -20.59
CA TRP A 12 21.71 4.11 -20.27
C TRP A 12 20.95 2.88 -20.84
N GLY A 13 20.31 3.04 -22.00
CA GLY A 13 19.48 1.99 -22.64
C GLY A 13 17.99 2.01 -22.26
N HIS A 14 17.59 2.91 -21.37
CA HIS A 14 16.21 3.22 -21.01
C HIS A 14 15.61 4.24 -22.00
N ASN A 15 14.40 3.98 -22.50
CA ASN A 15 13.75 4.83 -23.51
C ASN A 15 12.77 5.86 -22.91
N MET A 16 12.72 5.96 -21.58
CA MET A 16 11.77 6.77 -20.81
C MET A 16 12.48 7.42 -19.61
N ALA A 17 11.98 8.55 -19.10
CA ALA A 17 12.51 9.08 -17.83
C ALA A 17 12.01 8.22 -16.67
N PHE A 18 12.85 7.90 -15.67
CA PHE A 18 12.42 7.07 -14.53
C PHE A 18 11.19 7.63 -13.78
N GLY A 19 11.09 8.96 -13.65
CA GLY A 19 9.90 9.59 -13.06
C GLY A 19 8.63 9.43 -13.91
N GLU A 20 8.76 9.33 -15.23
CA GLU A 20 7.64 9.04 -16.13
C GLU A 20 7.22 7.57 -16.01
N GLU A 21 8.18 6.65 -15.97
CA GLU A 21 7.91 5.22 -15.76
C GLU A 21 7.19 4.97 -14.43
N TYR A 22 7.70 5.56 -13.35
CA TYR A 22 7.08 5.46 -12.03
C TYR A 22 5.65 5.98 -12.06
N TYR A 23 5.40 7.14 -12.68
CA TYR A 23 4.07 7.70 -12.81
C TYR A 23 3.12 6.73 -13.55
N GLN A 24 3.53 6.22 -14.72
CA GLN A 24 2.70 5.32 -15.51
C GLN A 24 2.37 4.03 -14.75
N ASN A 25 3.38 3.42 -14.13
CA ASN A 25 3.21 2.17 -13.40
C ASN A 25 2.42 2.34 -12.09
N ALA A 26 2.62 3.46 -11.37
CA ALA A 26 1.82 3.78 -10.18
C ALA A 26 0.35 4.08 -10.55
N VAL A 27 0.11 4.78 -11.65
CA VAL A 27 -1.25 5.02 -12.16
C VAL A 27 -1.92 3.71 -12.55
N GLN A 28 -1.21 2.81 -13.22
CA GLN A 28 -1.76 1.51 -13.60
C GLN A 28 -2.11 0.69 -12.35
N LEU A 29 -1.19 0.57 -11.39
CA LEU A 29 -1.43 -0.11 -10.11
C LEU A 29 -2.70 0.42 -9.41
N LEU A 30 -2.85 1.74 -9.32
CA LEU A 30 -4.02 2.35 -8.69
C LEU A 30 -5.31 2.10 -9.47
N ARG A 31 -5.25 2.02 -10.81
CA ARG A 31 -6.41 1.68 -11.64
C ARG A 31 -6.84 0.22 -11.45
N ASP A 32 -5.89 -0.70 -11.38
CA ASP A 32 -6.18 -2.11 -11.14
C ASP A 32 -6.87 -2.30 -9.77
N ILE A 33 -6.37 -1.62 -8.73
CA ILE A 33 -7.01 -1.58 -7.40
C ILE A 33 -8.39 -0.92 -7.42
N ARG A 34 -8.53 0.18 -8.17
CA ARG A 34 -9.81 0.89 -8.32
C ARG A 34 -10.88 -0.02 -8.93
N ASP A 35 -10.50 -0.86 -9.88
CA ASP A 35 -11.43 -1.74 -10.58
C ASP A 35 -11.91 -2.90 -9.69
N ASP A 36 -11.16 -3.24 -8.64
CA ASP A 36 -11.55 -4.19 -7.58
C ASP A 36 -12.54 -3.62 -6.54
N ALA A 37 -13.08 -2.42 -6.74
CA ALA A 37 -13.91 -1.75 -5.74
C ALA A 37 -15.13 -2.55 -5.26
N GLU A 38 -15.71 -3.42 -6.09
CA GLU A 38 -16.81 -4.30 -5.66
C GLU A 38 -16.34 -5.33 -4.61
N ILE A 39 -15.16 -5.90 -4.82
CA ILE A 39 -14.53 -6.81 -3.85
C ILE A 39 -14.23 -6.06 -2.55
N LEU A 40 -13.74 -4.82 -2.66
CA LEU A 40 -13.46 -3.99 -1.48
C LEU A 40 -14.74 -3.56 -0.76
N ALA A 41 -15.85 -3.38 -1.48
CA ALA A 41 -17.16 -3.07 -0.90
C ALA A 41 -17.70 -4.22 -0.04
N GLU A 42 -17.42 -5.47 -0.40
CA GLU A 42 -17.76 -6.64 0.44
C GLU A 42 -17.04 -6.57 1.79
N VAL A 43 -15.75 -6.21 1.78
CA VAL A 43 -14.96 -6.02 3.01
C VAL A 43 -15.48 -4.82 3.80
N ALA A 44 -15.75 -3.70 3.14
CA ALA A 44 -16.31 -2.52 3.76
C ALA A 44 -17.68 -2.79 4.39
N THR A 45 -18.50 -3.66 3.79
CA THR A 45 -19.78 -4.10 4.37
C THR A 45 -19.55 -4.82 5.69
N LYS A 46 -18.61 -5.77 5.74
CA LYS A 46 -18.26 -6.47 6.99
C LYS A 46 -17.72 -5.53 8.07
N ALA A 47 -16.86 -4.59 7.70
CA ALA A 47 -16.35 -3.56 8.60
C ALA A 47 -17.48 -2.65 9.12
N THR A 48 -18.41 -2.25 8.25
CA THR A 48 -19.56 -1.42 8.65
C THR A 48 -20.49 -2.16 9.61
N ASP A 49 -20.80 -3.43 9.33
CA ASP A 49 -21.66 -4.26 10.18
C ASP A 49 -21.03 -4.48 11.57
N ALA A 50 -19.71 -4.72 11.61
CA ALA A 50 -18.96 -4.79 12.87
C ALA A 50 -19.12 -3.50 13.68
N LEU A 51 -18.85 -2.34 13.08
CA LEU A 51 -18.97 -1.05 13.77
C LEU A 51 -20.41 -0.75 14.23
N ARG A 52 -21.43 -1.08 13.42
CA ARG A 52 -22.85 -0.93 13.79
C ARG A 52 -23.27 -1.82 14.97
N THR A 53 -22.57 -2.93 15.19
CA THR A 53 -22.82 -3.88 16.29
C THR A 53 -21.85 -3.71 17.46
N SER A 54 -21.17 -2.56 17.55
CA SER A 54 -20.20 -2.23 18.60
C SER A 54 -19.03 -3.22 18.67
N ARG A 55 -18.62 -3.74 17.50
CA ARG A 55 -17.40 -4.51 17.28
C ARG A 55 -16.32 -3.61 16.69
N THR A 56 -15.08 -4.08 16.76
CA THR A 56 -13.90 -3.31 16.36
C THR A 56 -13.39 -3.75 15.00
N VAL A 57 -12.86 -2.80 14.24
CA VAL A 57 -12.10 -3.07 13.02
C VAL A 57 -10.64 -2.73 13.32
N TYR A 58 -9.77 -3.72 13.29
CA TYR A 58 -8.33 -3.59 13.53
C TYR A 58 -7.58 -3.49 12.20
N ALA A 59 -6.55 -2.64 12.16
CA ALA A 59 -5.67 -2.49 10.99
C ALA A 59 -4.20 -2.72 11.38
N ASN A 60 -3.60 -3.76 10.80
CA ASN A 60 -2.19 -4.13 10.91
C ASN A 60 -1.61 -4.49 9.54
N ILE A 61 -1.55 -3.51 8.64
CA ILE A 61 -1.05 -3.67 7.27
C ILE A 61 0.35 -3.05 7.23
N THR A 62 1.32 -3.70 7.86
CA THR A 62 2.65 -3.11 8.14
C THR A 62 3.78 -3.78 7.38
N THR A 63 3.65 -5.05 7.01
CA THR A 63 4.67 -5.78 6.26
C THR A 63 4.83 -5.21 4.83
N GLY A 64 6.05 -4.89 4.44
CA GLY A 64 6.37 -4.30 3.12
C GLY A 64 6.48 -2.78 3.09
N HIS A 65 6.97 -2.18 4.18
CA HIS A 65 7.30 -0.75 4.30
C HIS A 65 6.10 0.18 4.11
N MET A 66 4.93 -0.24 4.57
CA MET A 66 3.77 0.63 4.64
C MET A 66 4.08 1.87 5.50
N PRO A 67 3.69 3.08 5.06
CA PRO A 67 3.94 4.29 5.82
C PRO A 67 2.99 4.33 7.01
N THR A 68 3.42 3.76 8.14
CA THR A 68 2.59 3.54 9.33
C THR A 68 1.98 4.83 9.89
N TYR A 69 2.66 5.96 9.74
CA TYR A 69 2.15 7.29 10.09
C TYR A 69 0.93 7.71 9.24
N GLU A 70 0.70 7.12 8.07
CA GLU A 70 -0.52 7.34 7.30
C GLU A 70 -1.73 6.63 7.91
N LEU A 71 -1.53 5.63 8.77
CA LEU A 71 -2.60 4.80 9.34
C LEU A 71 -2.97 5.15 10.78
N ILE A 72 -2.14 5.93 11.48
CA ILE A 72 -2.39 6.29 12.89
C ILE A 72 -3.72 7.05 13.02
N ASN A 73 -4.46 6.74 14.09
CA ASN A 73 -5.81 7.26 14.33
C ASN A 73 -5.87 8.78 14.55
N ASP A 74 -4.81 9.40 15.06
CA ASP A 74 -4.72 10.84 15.33
C ASP A 74 -4.23 11.67 14.13
N ARG A 75 -3.96 11.02 12.98
CA ARG A 75 -3.60 11.70 11.75
C ARG A 75 -4.73 12.62 11.29
N GLU A 76 -4.37 13.85 10.89
CA GLU A 76 -5.29 14.79 10.26
C GLU A 76 -6.01 14.16 9.06
N GLY A 77 -7.35 14.21 9.06
CA GLY A 77 -8.19 13.65 8.01
C GLY A 77 -8.52 12.16 8.17
N ASN A 78 -7.90 11.44 9.11
CA ASN A 78 -8.30 10.08 9.45
C ASN A 78 -9.57 10.12 10.32
N PRO A 79 -10.68 9.48 9.91
CA PRO A 79 -11.90 9.41 10.73
C PRO A 79 -11.78 8.46 11.93
N ALA A 80 -10.66 7.73 12.06
CA ALA A 80 -10.34 6.84 13.17
C ALA A 80 -11.34 5.69 13.38
N PHE A 81 -12.01 5.22 12.31
CA PHE A 81 -12.91 4.07 12.38
C PHE A 81 -12.19 2.74 12.57
N PHE A 82 -10.93 2.63 12.13
CA PHE A 82 -10.14 1.41 12.24
C PHE A 82 -9.05 1.62 13.29
N GLU A 83 -8.95 0.73 14.26
CA GLU A 83 -7.92 0.76 15.30
C GLU A 83 -6.58 0.31 14.71
N PHE A 84 -5.64 1.25 14.54
CA PHE A 84 -4.30 0.92 14.10
C PHE A 84 -3.50 0.29 15.25
N THR A 85 -3.01 -0.93 15.04
CA THR A 85 -2.37 -1.72 16.10
C THR A 85 -0.87 -1.46 16.24
N GLY A 86 -0.32 -0.47 15.55
CA GLY A 86 1.08 -0.09 15.62
C GLY A 86 1.91 -0.55 14.43
N ALA A 87 3.20 -0.20 14.44
CA ALA A 87 4.11 -0.38 13.30
C ALA A 87 4.63 -1.81 13.13
N ASP A 88 4.56 -2.62 14.19
CA ASP A 88 4.99 -4.00 14.20
C ASP A 88 3.80 -4.96 14.03
N SER A 89 4.05 -6.27 13.99
CA SER A 89 2.98 -7.26 14.04
C SER A 89 2.16 -7.12 15.34
N CYS A 90 0.87 -7.44 15.27
CA CYS A 90 0.01 -7.44 16.44
C CYS A 90 0.61 -8.24 17.61
N THR A 91 0.60 -7.67 18.82
CA THR A 91 1.07 -8.34 20.03
C THR A 91 0.07 -9.41 20.50
N PRO A 92 0.48 -10.37 21.34
CA PRO A 92 -0.44 -11.32 21.96
C PRO A 92 -1.61 -10.66 22.70
N GLU A 93 -1.36 -9.54 23.39
CA GLU A 93 -2.38 -8.79 24.12
C GLU A 93 -3.39 -8.15 23.17
N GLN A 94 -2.93 -7.64 22.02
CA GLN A 94 -3.81 -7.10 20.99
C GLN A 94 -4.70 -8.19 20.39
N PHE A 95 -4.15 -9.37 20.08
CA PHE A 95 -4.94 -10.52 19.65
C PHE A 95 -5.94 -10.96 20.72
N ALA A 96 -5.54 -10.98 21.99
CA ALA A 96 -6.41 -11.36 23.11
C ALA A 96 -7.56 -10.37 23.35
N ALA A 97 -7.43 -9.12 22.90
CA ALA A 97 -8.49 -8.11 22.95
C ALA A 97 -9.55 -8.30 21.85
N MET A 98 -9.17 -8.95 20.73
CA MET A 98 -10.09 -9.24 19.63
C MET A 98 -11.07 -10.36 20.00
N ARG A 99 -12.27 -10.29 19.45
CA ARG A 99 -13.36 -11.23 19.74
C ARG A 99 -14.24 -11.49 18.52
N GLU A 100 -15.05 -12.53 18.59
CA GLU A 100 -16.02 -12.90 17.55
C GLU A 100 -16.82 -11.67 17.07
N GLY A 101 -16.91 -11.52 15.74
CA GLY A 101 -17.58 -10.40 15.08
C GLY A 101 -16.71 -9.17 14.83
N ASP A 102 -15.50 -9.11 15.38
CA ASP A 102 -14.51 -8.09 14.99
C ASP A 102 -13.96 -8.36 13.58
N VAL A 103 -13.31 -7.36 12.99
CA VAL A 103 -12.64 -7.45 11.69
C VAL A 103 -11.15 -7.16 11.87
N LEU A 104 -10.29 -7.93 11.21
CA LEU A 104 -8.84 -7.69 11.18
C LEU A 104 -8.38 -7.51 9.73
N LEU A 105 -7.88 -6.32 9.39
CA LEU A 105 -7.18 -6.04 8.15
C LEU A 105 -5.68 -6.23 8.38
N THR A 106 -5.05 -7.18 7.70
CA THR A 106 -3.61 -7.45 7.88
C THR A 106 -2.94 -7.89 6.59
N ASN A 107 -1.63 -7.93 6.57
CA ASN A 107 -0.83 -8.60 5.53
C ASN A 107 0.07 -9.69 6.11
N SER A 108 -0.19 -10.13 7.34
CA SER A 108 0.56 -11.20 8.02
C SER A 108 -0.06 -12.58 7.77
N VAL A 109 0.82 -13.60 7.64
CA VAL A 109 0.44 -15.01 7.58
C VAL A 109 1.17 -15.76 8.70
N ASN A 110 0.45 -16.03 9.80
CA ASN A 110 0.98 -16.75 10.97
C ASN A 110 -0.12 -17.43 11.80
N GLU A 111 0.28 -18.18 12.84
CA GLU A 111 -0.61 -18.92 13.74
C GLU A 111 -1.63 -18.02 14.44
N SER A 112 -1.24 -16.83 14.91
CA SER A 112 -2.13 -15.92 15.61
C SER A 112 -3.23 -15.38 14.69
N VAL A 113 -2.90 -15.06 13.44
CA VAL A 113 -3.88 -14.63 12.43
C VAL A 113 -4.87 -15.75 12.13
N ARG A 114 -4.40 -16.99 11.97
CA ARG A 114 -5.27 -18.16 11.77
C ARG A 114 -6.17 -18.42 12.98
N ALA A 115 -5.60 -18.37 14.19
CA ALA A 115 -6.34 -18.57 15.42
C ALA A 115 -7.42 -17.50 15.61
N ALA A 116 -7.13 -16.24 15.28
CA ALA A 116 -8.11 -15.16 15.28
C ALA A 116 -9.28 -15.46 14.34
N ARG A 117 -9.00 -15.90 13.11
CA ARG A 117 -10.04 -16.31 12.16
C ARG A 117 -10.87 -17.48 12.68
N ASP A 118 -10.23 -18.49 13.25
CA ASP A 118 -10.89 -19.71 13.73
C ASP A 118 -11.83 -19.45 14.93
N VAL A 119 -11.66 -18.35 15.68
CA VAL A 119 -12.59 -17.91 16.74
C VAL A 119 -13.66 -16.91 16.28
N GLY A 120 -13.83 -16.74 14.96
CA GLY A 120 -14.92 -15.95 14.38
C GLY A 120 -14.62 -14.47 14.16
N ILE A 121 -13.35 -14.06 14.16
CA ILE A 121 -12.94 -12.74 13.66
C ILE A 121 -12.90 -12.80 12.13
N TYR A 122 -13.44 -11.79 11.46
CA TYR A 122 -13.37 -11.70 10.00
C TYR A 122 -11.99 -11.17 9.59
N VAL A 123 -11.09 -12.08 9.21
CA VAL A 123 -9.70 -11.76 8.86
C VAL A 123 -9.59 -11.51 7.36
N VAL A 124 -9.08 -10.33 7.00
CA VAL A 124 -8.81 -9.91 5.63
C VAL A 124 -7.30 -9.79 5.45
N VAL A 125 -6.73 -10.63 4.60
CA VAL A 125 -5.29 -10.61 4.30
C VAL A 125 -5.04 -9.92 2.98
N PHE A 126 -4.20 -8.90 2.99
CA PHE A 126 -3.74 -8.17 1.82
C PHE A 126 -2.47 -8.85 1.33
N THR A 127 -2.42 -9.23 0.05
CA THR A 127 -1.19 -9.75 -0.53
C THR A 127 -0.10 -8.67 -0.55
N THR A 128 1.16 -9.06 -0.42
CA THR A 128 2.32 -8.15 -0.48
C THR A 128 3.53 -8.93 -0.95
N CYS A 129 4.52 -8.25 -1.54
CA CYS A 129 5.74 -8.85 -2.09
C CYS A 129 6.70 -9.44 -1.04
N TYR A 130 6.45 -9.20 0.25
CA TYR A 130 7.26 -9.69 1.36
C TYR A 130 6.70 -10.96 2.02
N VAL A 131 5.49 -11.36 1.65
CA VAL A 131 4.78 -12.50 2.21
C VAL A 131 4.43 -13.42 1.06
N ASN A 132 4.81 -14.70 1.17
CA ASN A 132 4.58 -15.63 0.09
C ASN A 132 3.08 -15.76 -0.17
N ASN A 133 2.67 -15.62 -1.43
CA ASN A 133 1.28 -15.57 -1.84
C ASN A 133 1.13 -16.14 -3.26
N ARG A 134 -0.10 -16.35 -3.71
CA ARG A 134 -0.40 -17.01 -5.00
C ARG A 134 0.21 -16.32 -6.23
N ASN A 135 0.52 -15.03 -6.15
CA ASN A 135 1.08 -14.25 -7.25
C ASN A 135 2.62 -14.28 -7.25
N THR A 136 3.23 -14.85 -6.22
CA THR A 136 4.68 -14.97 -6.10
C THR A 136 5.19 -16.22 -6.84
N PRO A 137 6.20 -16.10 -7.72
CA PRO A 137 6.82 -17.28 -8.33
C PRO A 137 7.48 -18.17 -7.26
N GLN A 138 7.35 -19.49 -7.43
CA GLN A 138 7.84 -20.46 -6.46
C GLN A 138 9.33 -20.23 -6.10
N GLY A 139 9.62 -20.16 -4.80
CA GLY A 139 10.98 -20.00 -4.27
C GLY A 139 11.58 -18.59 -4.41
N LYS A 140 10.79 -17.57 -4.79
CA LYS A 140 11.26 -16.19 -4.88
C LYS A 140 11.07 -15.37 -3.60
N VAL A 141 10.17 -15.79 -2.73
CA VAL A 141 9.97 -15.23 -1.39
C VAL A 141 10.12 -16.36 -0.38
N ASN A 142 10.62 -16.02 0.81
CA ASN A 142 10.73 -16.99 1.90
C ASN A 142 9.38 -17.63 2.19
N PRO A 143 9.34 -18.95 2.46
CA PRO A 143 8.09 -19.61 2.82
C PRO A 143 7.53 -18.97 4.09
N ASN A 144 6.20 -18.84 4.14
CA ASN A 144 5.53 -18.45 5.37
C ASN A 144 5.62 -19.59 6.39
N VAL A 145 5.27 -19.31 7.64
CA VAL A 145 5.21 -20.35 8.67
C VAL A 145 4.26 -21.48 8.24
N ASN A 146 4.68 -22.73 8.49
CA ASN A 146 3.96 -23.95 8.10
C ASN A 146 3.65 -24.05 6.59
N ASP A 147 4.38 -23.33 5.73
CA ASP A 147 4.14 -23.23 4.27
C ASP A 147 2.73 -22.75 3.91
N TRP A 148 2.06 -22.04 4.83
CA TRP A 148 0.71 -21.52 4.60
C TRP A 148 0.70 -20.38 3.59
N MET A 149 -0.39 -20.28 2.86
CA MET A 149 -0.71 -19.17 1.98
C MET A 149 -1.73 -18.24 2.67
N PRO A 150 -1.91 -16.99 2.19
CA PRO A 150 -2.93 -16.09 2.73
C PRO A 150 -4.32 -16.73 2.88
N GLU A 151 -4.71 -17.57 1.91
CA GLU A 151 -5.97 -18.31 1.90
C GLU A 151 -6.10 -19.29 3.08
N ASP A 152 -4.99 -19.81 3.62
CA ASP A 152 -5.00 -20.77 4.73
C ASP A 152 -5.28 -20.10 6.09
N VAL A 153 -5.18 -18.77 6.19
CA VAL A 153 -5.37 -18.03 7.44
C VAL A 153 -6.50 -17.00 7.36
N ALA A 154 -6.82 -16.50 6.16
CA ALA A 154 -7.80 -15.45 5.96
C ALA A 154 -9.25 -15.95 5.84
N SER A 155 -10.21 -15.08 6.17
CA SER A 155 -11.60 -15.19 5.72
C SER A 155 -11.76 -14.63 4.30
N ARG A 156 -10.95 -13.63 3.93
CA ARG A 156 -10.89 -13.03 2.58
C ARG A 156 -9.46 -12.60 2.26
N VAL A 157 -8.99 -12.93 1.06
CA VAL A 157 -7.71 -12.44 0.53
C VAL A 157 -7.99 -11.33 -0.47
N ILE A 158 -7.29 -10.21 -0.33
CA ILE A 158 -7.33 -9.06 -1.25
C ILE A 158 -6.03 -9.03 -2.04
N ASP A 159 -6.17 -9.01 -3.36
CA ASP A 159 -5.04 -8.78 -4.25
C ASP A 159 -4.65 -7.31 -4.17
N SER A 160 -3.39 -7.05 -3.87
CA SER A 160 -2.90 -5.67 -3.80
C SER A 160 -2.40 -5.17 -5.15
N HIS A 161 -2.31 -6.05 -6.15
CA HIS A 161 -1.68 -5.81 -7.45
C HIS A 161 -0.21 -5.36 -7.34
N ILE A 162 0.38 -5.37 -6.14
CA ILE A 162 1.78 -5.04 -5.91
C ILE A 162 2.61 -6.12 -6.59
N PRO A 163 3.50 -5.78 -7.54
CA PRO A 163 4.37 -6.76 -8.18
C PRO A 163 5.24 -7.47 -7.13
N TRP A 164 5.52 -8.76 -7.33
CA TRP A 164 6.32 -9.54 -6.37
C TRP A 164 7.77 -9.00 -6.23
N HIS A 165 8.28 -8.31 -7.24
CA HIS A 165 9.59 -7.63 -7.20
C HIS A 165 9.53 -6.24 -6.55
N GLN A 166 8.36 -5.85 -6.01
CA GLN A 166 8.04 -4.59 -5.33
C GLN A 166 8.12 -3.32 -6.18
N GLY A 167 9.19 -3.14 -6.95
CA GLY A 167 9.49 -1.89 -7.66
C GLY A 167 8.61 -1.64 -8.86
N LEU A 168 8.41 -0.34 -9.14
CA LEU A 168 7.61 0.19 -10.25
C LEU A 168 8.48 0.81 -11.35
N VAL A 169 9.81 0.74 -11.24
CA VAL A 169 10.74 1.31 -12.21
C VAL A 169 11.82 0.29 -12.54
N PHE A 170 12.10 0.06 -13.81
CA PHE A 170 13.18 -0.79 -14.25
C PHE A 170 14.42 0.03 -14.62
N ALA A 171 15.52 -0.20 -13.92
CA ALA A 171 16.82 0.37 -14.26
C ALA A 171 17.67 -0.70 -14.98
N PRO A 172 17.96 -0.56 -16.29
CA PRO A 172 18.75 -1.55 -17.05
C PRO A 172 20.11 -1.89 -16.46
N GLU A 173 20.70 -0.98 -15.68
CA GLU A 173 22.00 -1.13 -15.03
C GLU A 173 21.94 -1.98 -13.76
N ILE A 174 20.73 -2.20 -13.22
CA ILE A 174 20.45 -3.08 -12.08
C ILE A 174 19.36 -4.08 -12.51
N PRO A 175 19.64 -4.96 -13.49
CA PRO A 175 18.61 -5.81 -14.08
C PRO A 175 18.02 -6.82 -13.08
N GLU A 176 18.68 -7.05 -11.95
CA GLU A 176 18.25 -7.95 -10.89
C GLU A 176 17.10 -7.38 -10.05
N MET A 177 16.85 -6.06 -10.08
CA MET A 177 15.88 -5.40 -9.22
C MET A 177 15.19 -4.21 -9.87
N THR A 178 13.87 -4.16 -9.78
CA THR A 178 13.11 -2.94 -10.01
C THR A 178 13.16 -2.03 -8.78
N ILE A 179 13.28 -0.73 -8.98
CA ILE A 179 13.34 0.29 -7.91
C ILE A 179 12.00 0.99 -7.73
N CYS A 180 11.93 1.89 -6.74
CA CYS A 180 10.74 2.69 -6.38
C CYS A 180 9.53 1.82 -5.99
N PRO A 181 9.37 1.48 -4.71
CA PRO A 181 8.43 0.46 -4.27
C PRO A 181 6.96 0.86 -4.46
N GLY A 182 6.15 -0.06 -4.99
CA GLY A 182 4.70 0.09 -5.13
C GLY A 182 3.90 -0.34 -3.90
N SER A 183 4.55 -0.94 -2.90
CA SER A 183 3.86 -1.56 -1.76
C SER A 183 3.01 -0.57 -0.96
N SER A 184 3.57 0.60 -0.69
CA SER A 184 2.87 1.69 0.00
C SER A 184 1.70 2.23 -0.83
N ASN A 185 1.88 2.37 -2.15
CA ASN A 185 0.82 2.86 -3.03
C ASN A 185 -0.40 1.92 -3.00
N GLY A 186 -0.16 0.62 -3.16
CA GLY A 186 -1.25 -0.35 -3.27
C GLY A 186 -1.99 -0.57 -1.95
N SER A 187 -1.24 -0.87 -0.88
CA SER A 187 -1.84 -1.19 0.41
C SER A 187 -2.52 0.04 1.06
N CYS A 188 -1.98 1.27 0.90
CA CYS A 188 -2.67 2.48 1.36
C CYS A 188 -3.94 2.76 0.55
N ALA A 189 -3.91 2.59 -0.78
CA ALA A 189 -5.09 2.81 -1.60
C ALA A 189 -6.25 1.90 -1.18
N ILE A 190 -5.98 0.60 -1.00
CA ILE A 190 -6.98 -0.37 -0.54
C ILE A 190 -7.53 0.00 0.83
N HIS A 191 -6.64 0.29 1.79
CA HIS A 191 -7.06 0.71 3.14
C HIS A 191 -8.02 1.89 3.07
N TRP A 192 -7.64 2.96 2.35
CA TRP A 192 -8.43 4.19 2.30
C TRP A 192 -9.72 4.06 1.47
N MET A 193 -9.74 3.19 0.45
CA MET A 193 -10.99 2.84 -0.24
C MET A 193 -12.00 2.21 0.71
N ILE A 194 -11.56 1.22 1.51
CA ILE A 194 -12.42 0.56 2.51
C ILE A 194 -12.86 1.58 3.57
N THR A 195 -11.95 2.41 4.08
CA THR A 195 -12.26 3.46 5.06
C THR A 195 -13.30 4.44 4.52
N ALA A 196 -13.18 4.87 3.26
CA ALA A 196 -14.10 5.81 2.63
C ALA A 196 -15.51 5.22 2.47
N GLU A 197 -15.60 3.96 2.03
CA GLU A 197 -16.87 3.22 1.95
C GLU A 197 -17.54 3.09 3.33
N VAL A 198 -16.79 2.68 4.34
CA VAL A 198 -17.29 2.54 5.72
C VAL A 198 -17.77 3.89 6.26
N ALA A 199 -16.96 4.94 6.11
CA ALA A 199 -17.33 6.28 6.55
C ALA A 199 -18.64 6.76 5.92
N HIS A 200 -18.79 6.55 4.60
CA HIS A 200 -20.02 6.90 3.89
C HIS A 200 -21.22 6.08 4.36
N ALA A 201 -21.05 4.76 4.51
CA ALA A 201 -22.11 3.85 4.94
C ALA A 201 -22.58 4.14 6.36
N LEU A 202 -21.68 4.51 7.28
CA LEU A 202 -22.03 4.94 8.62
C LEU A 202 -22.75 6.29 8.63
N ALA A 203 -22.32 7.25 7.81
CA ALA A 203 -22.92 8.57 7.76
C ALA A 203 -24.28 8.61 7.05
N THR A 204 -24.56 7.65 6.16
CA THR A 204 -25.77 7.66 5.29
C THR A 204 -26.68 6.47 5.49
N GLU A 205 -26.32 5.54 6.38
CA GLU A 205 -27.02 4.26 6.60
C GLU A 205 -27.12 3.35 5.36
N LYS A 206 -26.39 3.67 4.29
CA LYS A 206 -26.32 2.84 3.08
C LYS A 206 -25.42 1.63 3.29
N THR A 207 -25.55 0.67 2.37
CA THR A 207 -24.60 -0.44 2.22
C THR A 207 -23.48 0.00 1.27
N PRO A 208 -22.21 -0.30 1.58
CA PRO A 208 -21.11 -0.12 0.65
C PRO A 208 -21.37 -0.79 -0.70
N ASP A 209 -21.08 -0.10 -1.79
CA ASP A 209 -21.27 -0.59 -3.17
C ASP A 209 -20.04 -0.38 -4.07
N GLY A 210 -18.96 0.16 -3.51
CA GLY A 210 -17.68 0.38 -4.18
C GLY A 210 -17.58 1.74 -4.88
N ASN A 211 -18.68 2.50 -5.00
CA ASN A 211 -18.64 3.79 -5.71
C ASN A 211 -17.86 4.86 -4.95
N ILE A 212 -17.86 4.83 -3.62
CA ILE A 212 -17.13 5.77 -2.78
C ILE A 212 -15.64 5.43 -2.78
N GLY A 213 -15.30 4.15 -2.72
CA GLY A 213 -13.94 3.66 -2.89
C GLY A 213 -13.36 4.05 -4.25
N ARG A 214 -14.11 3.83 -5.34
CA ARG A 214 -13.70 4.28 -6.69
C ARG A 214 -13.44 5.78 -6.73
N ARG A 215 -14.36 6.57 -6.16
CA ARG A 215 -14.23 8.03 -6.12
C ARG A 215 -12.99 8.48 -5.33
N TYR A 216 -12.63 7.78 -4.26
CA TYR A 216 -11.38 8.05 -3.54
C TYR A 216 -10.17 7.90 -4.46
N VAL A 217 -10.09 6.80 -5.23
CA VAL A 217 -8.97 6.58 -6.15
C VAL A 217 -9.01 7.54 -7.33
N ASP A 218 -10.19 7.90 -7.84
CA ASP A 218 -10.34 8.93 -8.89
C ASP A 218 -9.70 10.26 -8.45
N ILE A 219 -10.00 10.71 -7.23
CA ILE A 219 -9.39 11.92 -6.65
C ILE A 219 -7.86 11.76 -6.48
N LEU A 220 -7.40 10.58 -6.06
CA LEU A 220 -5.97 10.31 -5.91
C LEU A 220 -5.26 10.38 -7.29
N LEU A 221 -5.84 9.78 -8.32
CA LEU A 221 -5.32 9.80 -9.69
C LEU A 221 -5.29 11.22 -10.26
N GLU A 222 -6.33 12.01 -10.05
CA GLU A 222 -6.36 13.44 -10.41
C GLU A 222 -5.21 14.20 -9.75
N ARG A 223 -5.01 14.03 -8.44
CA ARG A 223 -3.92 14.71 -7.71
C ARG A 223 -2.53 14.28 -8.17
N ILE A 224 -2.33 12.99 -8.47
CA ILE A 224 -1.05 12.50 -9.00
C ILE A 224 -0.81 13.07 -10.40
N ALA A 225 -1.84 13.17 -11.24
CA ALA A 225 -1.74 13.82 -12.56
C ALA A 225 -1.41 15.32 -12.45
N ASP A 226 -1.96 16.02 -11.46
CA ASP A 226 -1.63 17.43 -11.19
C ASP A 226 -0.17 17.61 -10.74
N VAL A 227 0.35 16.72 -9.90
CA VAL A 227 1.77 16.72 -9.51
C VAL A 227 2.65 16.41 -10.71
N HIS A 228 2.32 15.38 -11.48
CA HIS A 228 3.05 15.01 -12.68
C HIS A 228 3.13 16.17 -13.68
N SER A 229 2.00 16.79 -14.01
CA SER A 229 1.94 17.87 -15.00
C SER A 229 2.66 19.14 -14.56
N ARG A 230 2.67 19.46 -13.25
CA ARG A 230 3.29 20.68 -12.71
C ARG A 230 4.76 20.51 -12.36
N ASP A 231 5.12 19.37 -11.76
CA ASP A 231 6.36 19.24 -11.01
C ASP A 231 7.37 18.29 -11.68
N LEU A 232 6.96 17.42 -12.63
CA LEU A 232 7.85 16.39 -13.18
C LEU A 232 9.12 16.96 -13.82
N THR A 233 9.02 18.09 -14.52
CA THR A 233 10.19 18.73 -15.14
C THR A 233 11.18 19.22 -14.09
N ASP A 234 10.68 19.82 -13.01
CA ASP A 234 11.51 20.33 -11.92
C ASP A 234 12.09 19.18 -11.09
N LEU A 235 11.32 18.11 -10.86
CA LEU A 235 11.77 16.88 -10.21
C LEU A 235 12.91 16.24 -11.00
N ASN A 236 12.76 16.06 -12.32
CA ASN A 236 13.81 15.49 -13.17
C ASN A 236 15.06 16.37 -13.20
N THR A 237 14.90 17.69 -13.28
CA THR A 237 16.04 18.63 -13.26
C THR A 237 16.77 18.59 -11.92
N THR A 238 16.02 18.48 -10.82
CA THR A 238 16.58 18.40 -9.47
C THR A 238 17.27 17.06 -9.23
N ALA A 239 16.70 15.96 -9.72
CA ALA A 239 17.26 14.61 -9.61
C ALA A 239 18.66 14.53 -10.24
N VAL A 240 18.87 15.14 -11.41
CA VAL A 240 20.20 15.18 -12.06
C VAL A 240 21.22 15.88 -11.16
N LYS A 241 20.87 17.04 -10.59
CA LYS A 241 21.77 17.78 -9.69
C LYS A 241 22.07 17.02 -8.40
N ILE A 242 21.09 16.29 -7.87
CA ILE A 242 21.29 15.42 -6.69
C ILE A 242 22.26 14.31 -7.05
N ALA A 243 22.07 13.62 -8.19
CA ALA A 243 22.94 12.55 -8.64
C ALA A 243 24.39 13.01 -8.83
N GLU A 244 24.61 14.15 -9.51
CA GLU A 244 25.94 14.75 -9.68
C GLU A 244 26.63 14.98 -8.32
N ARG A 245 25.91 15.54 -7.34
CA ARG A 245 26.46 15.78 -6.00
C ARG A 245 26.79 14.49 -5.25
N ILE A 246 25.96 13.45 -5.37
CA ILE A 246 26.22 12.16 -4.73
C ILE A 246 27.47 11.51 -5.33
N ILE A 247 27.62 11.54 -6.66
CA ILE A 247 28.81 11.04 -7.36
C ILE A 247 30.08 11.76 -6.89
N ASP A 248 29.98 13.05 -6.60
CA ASP A 248 31.08 13.87 -6.07
C ASP A 248 31.30 13.71 -4.54
N GLY A 249 30.69 12.71 -3.91
CA GLY A 249 30.85 12.39 -2.47
C GLY A 249 29.89 13.13 -1.54
N GLY A 250 28.85 13.75 -2.08
CA GLY A 250 27.77 14.35 -1.31
C GLY A 250 26.81 13.31 -0.72
N HIS A 251 26.13 13.68 0.35
CA HIS A 251 25.15 12.84 1.05
C HIS A 251 23.72 13.35 0.81
N TYR A 252 22.76 12.45 0.63
CA TYR A 252 21.35 12.80 0.45
C TYR A 252 20.54 12.43 1.70
N ILE A 253 19.96 13.44 2.34
CA ILE A 253 19.16 13.30 3.54
C ILE A 253 17.72 13.64 3.20
N VAL A 254 16.81 12.70 3.44
CA VAL A 254 15.37 12.92 3.25
C VAL A 254 14.73 13.20 4.60
N ARG A 255 14.01 14.31 4.70
CA ARG A 255 13.22 14.66 5.87
C ARG A 255 11.79 15.02 5.46
N SER A 256 10.84 14.24 5.95
CA SER A 256 9.41 14.55 5.83
C SER A 256 9.00 15.60 6.89
N ARG A 257 8.02 16.45 6.54
CA ARG A 257 7.52 17.50 7.44
C ARG A 257 6.86 16.94 8.71
N ASN A 258 6.29 15.74 8.63
CA ASN A 258 5.63 15.03 9.73
C ASN A 258 6.59 14.12 10.52
N LEU A 259 7.90 14.19 10.28
CA LEU A 259 8.92 13.34 10.91
C LEU A 259 8.74 11.83 10.65
N GLY A 260 7.83 11.41 9.76
CA GLY A 260 7.62 10.00 9.41
C GLY A 260 8.79 9.36 8.65
N VAL A 261 9.66 10.20 8.08
CA VAL A 261 10.93 9.85 7.42
C VAL A 261 11.97 10.88 7.84
N GLU A 262 12.98 10.44 8.58
CA GLU A 262 14.26 11.13 8.80
C GLU A 262 15.37 10.06 8.71
N SER A 263 15.88 9.86 7.50
CA SER A 263 16.90 8.85 7.23
C SER A 263 17.92 9.40 6.23
N GLU A 264 19.19 9.09 6.46
CA GLU A 264 20.19 9.17 5.41
C GLU A 264 19.83 8.11 4.35
N ALA A 265 19.60 8.53 3.12
CA ALA A 265 19.51 7.61 2.00
C ALA A 265 20.94 7.12 1.75
N SER A 266 21.36 6.12 2.52
CA SER A 266 22.69 5.52 2.36
C SER A 266 22.71 4.77 1.03
N THR A 267 23.78 5.04 0.29
CA THR A 267 24.16 4.46 -1.01
C THR A 267 23.85 3.00 -1.17
#